data_AF-A0A9Q3DZT3-F1
#
_entry.id   AF-A0A9Q3DZT3-F1
#
_cell.length_a   1.000
_cell.length_b   1.000
_cell.length_c   1.000
_cell.angle_alpha   90.00
_cell.angle_beta   90.00
_cell.angle_gamma   90.00
#
_symmetry.space_group_name_H-M   'P 1'
#
loop_
_entity.id
_entity.type
_entity.pdbx_description
1 polymer ?
#
loop_
_entity_poly.entity_id
_entity_poly.type
_entity_poly.pdbx_seq_one_letter_code
_entity_poly.pdbx_strand_id
1 'polypeptide(L)'
;MYVSYHQDDWHTWLPLAEFSYNNAEHSSKKQSPFLTIYGRSPSFNSIHISQDTPSGKLSTKLQSVQQVVKGELGSAIKCFKKYADRNRAIPPDFQPGDKVWLASKSIKTARHTKKLSEIWLGPF
;
A
#
# COMPACT_ATOMS: atom_id res chain seq x y z
N MET A 1 -10.62 4.13 4.53
CA MET A 1 -11.85 4.91 4.29
C MET A 1 -12.42 5.20 5.65
N TYR A 2 -12.34 6.44 6.10
CA TYR A 2 -12.88 6.81 7.41
C TYR A 2 -14.33 7.24 7.22
N VAL A 3 -15.23 6.54 7.91
CA VAL A 3 -16.62 6.94 8.13
C VAL A 3 -16.58 8.13 9.11
N SER A 4 -17.66 8.93 9.18
CA SER A 4 -17.81 10.02 10.16
C SER A 4 -17.38 9.57 11.57
N TYR A 5 -17.06 10.51 12.46
CA TYR A 5 -16.73 10.20 13.86
C TYR A 5 -17.81 9.32 14.55
N HIS A 6 -19.06 9.42 14.09
CA HIS A 6 -20.21 8.66 14.57
C HIS A 6 -20.49 7.35 13.78
N GLN A 7 -19.73 7.07 12.72
CA GLN A 7 -19.82 5.86 11.89
C GLN A 7 -21.18 5.60 11.21
N ASP A 8 -21.99 6.63 11.03
CA ASP A 8 -23.37 6.55 10.54
C ASP A 8 -23.53 6.84 9.02
N ASP A 9 -22.54 7.47 8.41
CA ASP A 9 -22.61 7.94 7.03
C ASP A 9 -22.01 6.98 6.00
N TRP A 10 -21.66 5.74 6.38
CA TRP A 10 -20.99 4.76 5.51
C TRP A 10 -21.73 4.52 4.19
N HIS A 11 -23.07 4.55 4.23
CA HIS A 11 -23.93 4.36 3.06
C HIS A 11 -23.75 5.47 2.01
N THR A 12 -23.41 6.70 2.43
CA THR A 12 -23.14 7.83 1.52
C THR A 12 -21.82 7.66 0.77
N TRP A 13 -20.89 6.87 1.33
CA TRP A 13 -19.57 6.59 0.75
C TRP A 13 -19.53 5.32 -0.10
N LEU A 14 -20.59 4.49 -0.07
CA LEU A 14 -20.66 3.24 -0.85
C LEU A 14 -20.38 3.43 -2.36
N PRO A 15 -20.98 4.42 -3.06
CA PRO A 15 -20.71 4.59 -4.49
C PRO A 15 -19.24 4.92 -4.77
N LEU A 16 -18.59 5.68 -3.87
CA LEU A 16 -17.17 5.99 -3.98
C LEU A 16 -16.30 4.75 -3.70
N ALA A 17 -16.69 3.93 -2.71
CA ALA A 17 -16.00 2.69 -2.38
C ALA A 17 -16.00 1.70 -3.54
N GLU A 18 -17.18 1.48 -4.13
CA GLU A 18 -17.35 0.64 -5.31
C GLU A 18 -16.53 1.17 -6.49
N PHE A 19 -16.63 2.47 -6.78
CA PHE A 19 -15.84 3.10 -7.83
C PHE A 19 -14.33 2.92 -7.63
N SER A 20 -13.84 3.15 -6.41
CA SER A 20 -12.41 3.03 -6.09
C SER A 20 -11.93 1.59 -6.22
N TYR A 21 -12.73 0.63 -5.74
CA TYR A 21 -12.43 -0.79 -5.83
C TYR A 21 -12.37 -1.26 -7.29
N ASN A 22 -13.35 -0.87 -8.10
CA ASN A 22 -13.44 -1.25 -9.51
C ASN A 22 -12.35 -0.59 -10.38
N ASN A 23 -11.77 0.54 -9.93
CA ASN A 23 -10.70 1.25 -10.65
C ASN A 23 -9.30 0.87 -10.15
N ALA A 24 -9.18 0.18 -9.01
CA ALA A 24 -7.91 -0.28 -8.47
C ALA A 24 -7.37 -1.48 -9.25
N GLU A 25 -6.06 -1.51 -9.46
CA GLU A 25 -5.38 -2.63 -10.10
C GLU A 25 -5.34 -3.84 -9.16
N HIS A 26 -5.84 -4.99 -9.60
CA HIS A 26 -5.80 -6.21 -8.80
C HIS A 26 -4.44 -6.91 -8.94
N SER A 27 -3.78 -7.23 -7.82
CA SER A 27 -2.42 -7.81 -7.76
C SER A 27 -2.23 -9.06 -8.62
N SER A 28 -3.27 -9.88 -8.75
CA SER A 28 -3.25 -11.12 -9.53
C SER A 28 -3.31 -10.94 -11.05
N LYS A 29 -3.98 -9.87 -11.54
CA LYS A 29 -4.25 -9.67 -12.98
C LYS A 29 -3.55 -8.44 -13.56
N LYS A 30 -2.95 -7.60 -12.71
CA LYS A 30 -2.32 -6.32 -13.09
C LYS A 30 -3.22 -5.41 -13.93
N GLN A 31 -4.54 -5.57 -13.75
CA GLN A 31 -5.57 -4.81 -14.46
C GLN A 31 -6.72 -4.52 -13.49
N SER A 32 -7.38 -3.38 -13.67
CA SER A 32 -8.59 -3.04 -12.91
C SER A 32 -9.84 -3.64 -13.57
N PRO A 33 -10.86 -4.03 -12.79
CA PRO A 33 -12.15 -4.47 -13.34
C PRO A 33 -12.76 -3.50 -14.36
N PHE A 34 -12.65 -2.18 -14.15
CA PHE A 34 -13.11 -1.18 -15.12
C PHE A 34 -12.39 -1.31 -16.46
N LEU A 35 -11.06 -1.50 -16.44
CA LEU A 35 -10.27 -1.70 -17.65
C LEU A 35 -10.66 -3.00 -18.36
N THR A 36 -10.88 -4.08 -17.61
CA THR A 36 -11.25 -5.39 -18.18
C THR A 36 -12.65 -5.38 -18.80
N ILE A 37 -13.62 -4.74 -18.17
CA ILE A 37 -15.02 -4.75 -18.65
C ILE A 37 -15.26 -3.69 -19.73
N TYR A 38 -14.72 -2.49 -19.55
CA TYR A 38 -15.05 -1.34 -20.40
C TYR A 38 -13.91 -0.87 -21.29
N GLY A 39 -12.73 -1.49 -21.21
CA GLY A 39 -11.55 -1.10 -22.00
C GLY A 39 -10.97 0.27 -21.64
N ARG A 40 -11.50 0.94 -20.60
CA ARG A 40 -11.06 2.26 -20.15
C ARG A 40 -11.13 2.39 -18.63
N SER A 41 -10.16 3.08 -18.05
CA SER A 41 -10.18 3.46 -16.64
C SER A 41 -10.68 4.90 -16.50
N PRO A 42 -11.84 5.14 -15.85
CA PRO A 42 -12.32 6.50 -15.63
C PRO A 42 -11.35 7.27 -14.72
N SER A 43 -10.93 8.47 -15.16
CA SER A 43 -10.09 9.37 -14.38
C SER A 43 -10.93 10.47 -13.75
N PHE A 44 -10.73 10.72 -12.45
CA PHE A 44 -11.35 11.86 -11.78
C PHE A 44 -10.85 13.21 -12.30
N ASN A 45 -9.65 13.23 -12.91
CA ASN A 45 -9.01 14.47 -13.34
C ASN A 45 -9.48 14.97 -14.71
N SER A 46 -10.27 14.17 -15.46
CA SER A 46 -10.60 14.45 -16.86
C SER A 46 -12.00 15.02 -17.09
N ILE A 47 -12.74 15.36 -16.04
CA ILE A 47 -14.08 15.95 -16.16
C ILE A 47 -14.04 17.36 -15.57
N HIS A 48 -14.15 18.38 -16.42
CA HIS A 48 -14.41 19.76 -15.99
C HIS A 48 -15.83 19.83 -15.42
N ILE A 49 -15.98 19.46 -14.15
CA ILE A 49 -17.25 19.56 -13.44
C ILE A 49 -17.33 20.99 -12.90
N SER A 50 -18.31 21.77 -13.36
CA SER A 50 -18.60 23.10 -12.79
C SER A 50 -18.84 22.98 -11.28
N GLN A 51 -18.15 23.81 -10.49
CA GLN A 51 -18.15 23.74 -9.03
C GLN A 51 -19.53 23.93 -8.38
N ASP A 52 -20.46 24.59 -9.09
CA ASP A 52 -21.83 24.83 -8.62
C ASP A 52 -22.76 23.62 -8.72
N THR A 53 -22.35 22.57 -9.42
CA THR A 53 -23.14 21.33 -9.49
C THR A 53 -22.96 20.49 -8.21
N PRO A 54 -23.95 19.65 -7.84
CA PRO A 54 -23.79 18.67 -6.75
C PRO A 54 -22.52 17.82 -6.89
N SER A 55 -22.15 17.46 -8.12
CA SER A 55 -20.92 16.72 -8.43
C SER A 55 -19.64 17.53 -8.18
N GLY A 56 -19.66 18.86 -8.44
CA GLY A 56 -18.53 19.75 -8.17
C GLY A 56 -18.24 19.89 -6.68
N LYS A 57 -19.30 20.07 -5.87
CA LYS A 57 -19.22 20.12 -4.40
C LYS A 57 -18.73 18.79 -3.81
N LEU A 58 -19.13 17.65 -4.40
CA LEU A 58 -18.62 16.35 -4.00
C LEU A 58 -17.13 16.21 -4.33
N SER A 59 -16.69 16.66 -5.50
CA SER A 59 -15.28 16.60 -5.91
C SER A 59 -14.36 17.40 -4.97
N THR A 60 -14.76 18.61 -4.57
CA THR A 60 -13.96 19.42 -3.63
C THR A 60 -13.90 18.77 -2.24
N LYS A 61 -15.02 18.20 -1.77
CA LYS A 61 -15.05 17.42 -0.52
C LYS A 61 -14.16 16.17 -0.61
N LEU A 62 -14.13 15.47 -1.74
CA LEU A 62 -13.25 14.33 -1.95
C LEU A 62 -11.78 14.73 -1.92
N GLN A 63 -11.42 15.83 -2.58
CA GLN A 63 -10.06 16.35 -2.57
C GLN A 63 -9.60 16.69 -1.15
N SER A 64 -10.44 17.36 -0.34
CA SER A 64 -10.08 17.69 1.05
C SER A 64 -9.90 16.43 1.89
N VAL A 65 -10.81 15.46 1.79
CA VAL A 65 -10.71 14.17 2.47
C VAL A 65 -9.45 13.41 2.05
N GLN A 66 -9.12 13.39 0.75
CA GLN A 66 -7.90 12.75 0.25
C GLN A 66 -6.63 13.39 0.83
N GLN A 67 -6.59 14.71 1.00
CA GLN A 67 -5.44 15.38 1.62
C GLN A 67 -5.28 15.01 3.09
N VAL A 68 -6.39 14.97 3.85
CA VAL A 68 -6.38 14.53 5.26
C VAL A 68 -5.88 13.10 5.37
N VAL A 69 -6.45 12.17 4.59
CA VAL A 69 -6.07 10.75 4.59
C VAL A 69 -4.59 10.56 4.22
N LYS A 70 -4.07 11.33 3.26
CA LYS A 70 -2.63 11.30 2.92
C LYS A 70 -1.76 11.74 4.10
N GLY A 71 -2.16 12.80 4.81
CA GLY A 71 -1.45 13.29 5.99
C GLY A 71 -1.45 12.28 7.15
N GLU A 72 -2.59 11.67 7.42
CA GLU A 72 -2.74 10.62 8.44
C GLU A 72 -1.94 9.36 8.09
N LEU A 73 -2.02 8.91 6.84
CA LEU A 73 -1.24 7.76 6.37
C LEU A 73 0.27 8.02 6.49
N GLY A 74 0.72 9.22 6.12
CA GLY A 74 2.12 9.63 6.29
C GLY A 74 2.54 9.60 7.75
N SER A 75 1.68 10.06 8.67
CA SER A 75 1.92 10.01 10.11
C SER A 75 1.97 8.58 10.64
N ALA A 76 1.07 7.71 10.20
CA ALA A 76 1.04 6.29 10.56
C ALA A 76 2.31 5.57 10.07
N ILE A 77 2.74 5.81 8.82
CA ILE A 77 3.99 5.26 8.27
C ILE A 77 5.19 5.69 9.12
N LYS A 78 5.27 6.97 9.50
CA LYS A 78 6.35 7.47 10.39
C LYS A 78 6.32 6.78 11.76
N CYS A 79 5.13 6.56 12.31
CA CYS A 79 4.93 5.86 13.57
C CYS A 79 5.43 4.40 13.48
N PHE A 80 4.97 3.66 12.46
CA PHE A 80 5.42 2.29 12.21
C PHE A 80 6.93 2.21 12.00
N LYS A 81 7.52 3.15 11.26
CA LYS A 81 8.98 3.23 11.09
C LYS A 81 9.68 3.42 12.43
N LYS A 82 9.24 4.36 13.27
CA LYS A 82 9.82 4.60 14.61
C LYS A 82 9.80 3.35 15.48
N TYR A 83 8.68 2.62 15.50
CA TYR A 83 8.57 1.38 16.28
C TYR A 83 9.40 0.24 15.70
N ALA A 84 9.45 0.10 14.38
CA ALA A 84 10.27 -0.90 13.71
C ALA A 84 11.77 -0.64 13.92
N ASP A 85 12.20 0.61 13.80
CA ASP A 85 13.60 1.01 13.96
C ASP A 85 14.07 0.93 15.43
N ARG A 86 13.16 1.03 16.42
CA ARG A 86 13.49 0.90 17.85
C ARG A 86 14.17 -0.42 18.19
N ASN A 87 13.79 -1.51 17.53
CA ASN A 87 14.33 -2.85 17.77
C ASN A 87 15.32 -3.31 16.71
N ARG A 88 15.71 -2.43 15.77
CA ARG A 88 16.73 -2.76 14.77
C ARG A 88 18.11 -2.57 15.36
N ALA A 89 18.92 -3.63 15.31
CA ALA A 89 20.35 -3.51 15.57
C ALA A 89 20.99 -2.66 14.47
N ILE A 90 21.95 -1.81 14.85
CA ILE A 90 22.81 -1.11 13.89
C ILE A 90 23.62 -2.20 13.17
N PRO A 91 23.53 -2.31 11.84
CA PRO A 91 24.34 -3.29 11.12
C PRO A 91 25.83 -2.93 11.28
N PRO A 92 26.72 -3.93 11.33
CA PRO A 92 28.15 -3.69 11.22
C PRO A 92 28.46 -2.95 9.92
N ASP A 93 29.51 -2.14 9.92
CA ASP A 93 30.03 -1.56 8.68
C ASP A 93 30.84 -2.63 7.93
N PHE A 94 30.30 -3.12 6.82
CA PHE A 94 30.92 -4.19 6.03
C PHE A 94 31.86 -3.58 4.98
N GLN A 95 33.08 -4.07 4.93
CA GLN A 95 34.07 -3.69 3.93
C GLN A 95 34.16 -4.73 2.81
N PRO A 96 34.53 -4.33 1.58
CA PRO A 96 34.78 -5.28 0.51
C PRO A 96 35.86 -6.30 0.92
N GLY A 97 35.50 -7.59 0.92
CA GLY A 97 36.37 -8.69 1.37
C GLY A 97 36.00 -9.29 2.73
N ASP A 98 35.07 -8.66 3.47
CA ASP A 98 34.56 -9.21 4.72
C ASP A 98 33.72 -10.46 4.48
N LYS A 99 33.94 -11.44 5.36
CA LYS A 99 33.26 -12.73 5.33
C LYS A 99 31.92 -12.66 6.08
N VAL A 100 30.81 -12.92 5.39
CA VAL A 100 29.46 -12.77 5.97
C VAL A 100 28.66 -14.07 5.98
N TRP A 101 27.84 -14.22 7.02
CA TRP A 101 26.87 -15.30 7.14
C TRP A 101 25.50 -14.85 6.65
N LEU A 102 24.87 -15.64 5.79
CA LEU A 102 23.55 -15.37 5.24
C LEU A 102 22.48 -16.24 5.91
N ALA A 103 21.39 -15.63 6.37
CA ALA A 103 20.27 -16.38 6.94
C ALA A 103 19.56 -17.20 5.84
N SER A 104 19.44 -18.51 6.03
CA SER A 104 18.86 -19.43 5.04
C SER A 104 17.34 -19.36 4.91
N LYS A 105 16.65 -18.58 5.76
CA LYS A 105 15.18 -18.56 5.90
C LYS A 105 14.46 -18.31 4.56
N SER A 106 15.01 -17.42 3.72
CA SER A 106 14.45 -17.03 2.43
C SER A 106 15.25 -17.54 1.22
N ILE A 107 16.30 -18.34 1.45
CA ILE A 107 17.17 -18.84 0.38
C ILE A 107 16.72 -20.25 0.01
N LYS A 108 16.57 -20.52 -1.28
CA LYS A 108 16.34 -21.88 -1.78
C LYS A 108 17.67 -22.61 -1.85
N THR A 109 17.93 -23.49 -0.88
CA THR A 109 19.07 -24.40 -0.90
C THR A 109 18.77 -25.61 -1.78
N ALA A 110 19.81 -26.31 -2.25
CA ALA A 110 19.66 -27.58 -2.98
C ALA A 110 19.05 -28.72 -2.15
N ARG A 111 18.91 -28.54 -0.82
CA ARG A 111 18.24 -29.50 0.05
C ARG A 111 16.73 -29.52 -0.20
N HIS A 112 16.15 -30.71 -0.32
CA HIS A 112 14.72 -30.92 -0.52
C HIS A 112 13.85 -30.44 0.66
N THR A 113 14.40 -30.44 1.89
CA THR A 113 13.69 -30.01 3.10
C THR A 113 14.51 -29.04 3.92
N LYS A 114 13.85 -28.00 4.47
CA LYS A 114 14.45 -27.05 5.44
C LYS A 114 14.68 -27.65 6.83
N LYS A 115 14.08 -28.79 7.13
CA LYS A 115 14.26 -29.45 8.43
C LYS A 115 15.69 -30.01 8.50
N LEU A 116 16.41 -29.70 9.57
CA LEU A 116 17.83 -30.03 9.75
C LEU A 116 18.77 -29.42 8.68
N SER A 117 18.34 -28.36 7.99
CA SER A 117 19.25 -27.57 7.15
C SER A 117 19.97 -26.51 7.99
N GLU A 118 21.10 -26.04 7.49
CA GLU A 118 21.83 -24.91 8.07
C GLU A 118 20.92 -23.68 8.16
N ILE A 119 20.95 -23.00 9.31
CA ILE A 119 20.21 -21.75 9.55
C ILE A 119 21.00 -20.56 8.96
N TRP A 120 22.33 -20.67 8.94
CA TRP A 120 23.26 -19.68 8.41
C TRP A 120 24.15 -20.33 7.36
N LEU A 121 24.24 -19.72 6.18
CA LEU A 121 25.05 -20.18 5.05
C LEU A 121 26.32 -19.31 4.96
N GLY A 122 27.45 -19.93 4.61
CA GLY A 122 28.73 -19.23 4.41
C GLY A 122 29.82 -19.71 5.38
N PRO A 123 30.82 -18.87 5.71
CA PRO A 123 30.91 -17.45 5.36
C PRO A 123 31.35 -17.23 3.90
N PHE A 124 30.68 -16.32 3.22
CA PHE A 124 31.01 -15.89 1.86
C PHE A 124 31.88 -14.65 1.87
#